data_AF-A0AAD9KWE5-F1
#
_entry.id   AF-A0AAD9KWE5-F1
#
_cell.length_a   1.000
_cell.length_b   1.000
_cell.length_c   1.000
_cell.angle_alpha   90.00
_cell.angle_beta   90.00
_cell.angle_gamma   90.00
#
_symmetry.space_group_name_H-M   'P 1'
#
loop_
_entity.id
_entity.type
_entity.pdbx_description
1 polymer ?
#
loop_
_entity_poly.entity_id
_entity_poly.type
_entity_poly.pdbx_seq_one_letter_code
_entity_poly.pdbx_strand_id
1 'polypeptide(L)'
;MYNVWRSHQQMMVVLVDKMLKTQIVSCSAVANWLFSSQMSRDFTSFYVWEIMHGTIKKMNKQVAKLQKEVEEMKDRLEAAELKDKQGFDLDDEDDVPTEEMMERMEDTLENAQSEQKNLFLIIFQRFIIILTDHLAKCEADGRDYNTPWYKWVVERLQQVFLMHHEQVYKYINILESLMFTSDIDLHILEIFQQFCALRS
;
A
#
# COMPACT_ATOMS: atom_id res chain seq x y z
N MET A 1 8.99 -0.18 21.07
CA MET A 1 8.62 -1.55 20.63
C MET A 1 9.84 -2.27 20.02
N TYR A 2 10.41 -1.79 18.91
CA TYR A 2 11.58 -2.40 18.26
C TYR A 2 12.76 -2.69 19.19
N ASN A 3 13.19 -1.71 20.01
CA ASN A 3 14.31 -1.90 20.96
C ASN A 3 14.10 -3.04 21.97
N VAL A 4 12.83 -3.38 22.27
CA VAL A 4 12.48 -4.43 23.24
C VAL A 4 12.47 -5.81 22.58
N TRP A 5 11.99 -5.90 21.34
CA TRP A 5 11.72 -7.18 20.65
C TRP A 5 12.63 -7.46 19.45
N ARG A 6 13.71 -6.69 19.23
CA ARG A 6 14.66 -6.88 18.11
C ARG A 6 15.28 -8.28 18.02
N SER A 7 15.39 -8.99 19.14
CA SER A 7 15.88 -10.37 19.19
C SER A 7 14.84 -11.41 18.80
N HIS A 8 13.56 -11.03 18.69
CA HIS A 8 12.46 -11.93 18.39
C HIS A 8 11.65 -11.42 17.18
N GLN A 9 12.15 -11.74 15.98
CA GLN A 9 11.58 -11.28 14.71
C GLN A 9 10.09 -11.64 14.54
N GLN A 10 9.68 -12.87 14.88
CA GLN A 10 8.27 -13.28 14.80
C GLN A 10 7.34 -12.46 15.72
N MET A 11 7.81 -12.07 16.91
CA MET A 11 7.05 -11.21 17.82
C MET A 11 6.86 -9.82 17.21
N MET A 12 7.87 -9.29 16.52
CA MET A 12 7.76 -8.02 15.78
C MET A 12 6.64 -8.07 14.74
N VAL A 13 6.59 -9.13 13.94
CA VAL A 13 5.56 -9.32 12.90
C VAL A 13 4.16 -9.33 13.53
N VAL A 14 3.95 -10.14 14.57
CA VAL A 14 2.65 -10.29 15.24
C VAL A 14 2.21 -9.00 15.94
N LEU A 15 3.12 -8.31 16.63
CA LEU A 15 2.80 -7.06 17.32
C LEU A 15 2.44 -5.95 16.33
N VAL A 16 3.17 -5.82 15.22
CA VAL A 16 2.85 -4.82 14.19
C VAL A 16 1.49 -5.12 13.55
N ASP A 17 1.20 -6.38 13.21
CA ASP A 17 -0.13 -6.74 12.73
C ASP A 17 -1.21 -6.39 13.77
N LYS A 18 -0.99 -6.71 15.05
CA LYS A 18 -1.97 -6.42 16.09
C LYS A 18 -2.22 -4.91 16.24
N MET A 19 -1.16 -4.10 16.28
CA MET A 19 -1.27 -2.64 16.37
C MET A 19 -1.99 -2.03 15.17
N LEU A 20 -1.77 -2.57 13.96
CA LEU A 20 -2.52 -2.18 12.77
C LEU A 20 -4.00 -2.61 12.86
N LYS A 21 -4.32 -3.78 13.46
CA LYS A 21 -5.72 -4.26 13.59
C LYS A 21 -6.49 -3.40 14.58
N THR A 22 -5.84 -2.95 15.64
CA THR A 22 -6.43 -2.13 16.70
C THR A 22 -6.27 -0.64 16.44
N GLN A 23 -5.83 -0.23 15.23
CA GLN A 23 -5.62 1.16 14.83
C GLN A 23 -4.73 1.98 15.78
N ILE A 24 -3.80 1.32 16.49
CA ILE A 24 -2.79 1.99 17.32
C ILE A 24 -1.76 2.69 16.43
N VAL A 25 -1.47 2.10 15.26
CA VAL A 25 -0.57 2.66 14.26
C VAL A 25 -1.23 2.61 12.89
N SER A 26 -0.93 3.60 12.04
CA SER A 26 -1.37 3.63 10.65
C SER A 26 -0.41 2.85 9.74
N CYS A 27 -0.89 2.43 8.57
CA CYS A 27 -0.06 1.75 7.57
C CYS A 27 1.13 2.62 7.13
N SER A 28 0.91 3.92 6.96
CA SER A 28 1.95 4.90 6.62
C SER A 28 3.01 5.03 7.71
N ALA A 29 2.63 4.96 8.98
CA ALA A 29 3.59 4.99 10.09
C ALA A 29 4.49 3.75 10.08
N VAL A 30 3.92 2.56 9.81
CA VAL A 30 4.69 1.33 9.66
C VAL A 30 5.64 1.41 8.47
N ALA A 31 5.17 1.87 7.30
CA ALA A 31 6.02 2.04 6.13
C ALA A 31 7.20 2.97 6.42
N ASN A 32 6.97 4.16 6.99
CA ASN A 32 8.05 5.08 7.35
C ASN A 32 9.04 4.49 8.37
N TRP A 33 8.56 3.69 9.33
CA TRP A 33 9.41 3.02 10.31
C TRP A 33 10.33 1.97 9.66
N LEU A 34 9.83 1.18 8.70
CA LEU A 34 10.62 0.13 8.03
C LEU A 34 11.83 0.69 7.26
N PHE A 35 11.70 1.90 6.67
CA PHE A 35 12.78 2.59 5.98
C PHE A 35 13.58 3.56 6.88
N SER A 36 13.32 3.55 8.20
CA SER A 36 14.03 4.42 9.12
C SER A 36 15.46 3.95 9.38
N SER A 37 16.32 4.88 9.82
CA SER A 37 17.72 4.56 10.18
C SER A 37 17.84 3.49 11.28
N GLN A 38 16.82 3.34 12.14
CA GLN A 38 16.77 2.31 13.19
C GLN A 38 16.70 0.89 12.62
N MET A 39 16.06 0.73 11.45
CA MET A 39 15.87 -0.55 10.76
C MET A 39 17.00 -0.86 9.78
N SER A 40 17.94 0.06 9.56
CA SER A 40 19.04 -0.10 8.58
C SER A 40 19.82 -1.42 8.71
N ARG A 41 20.09 -1.86 9.94
CA ARG A 41 20.82 -3.12 10.23
C ARG A 41 20.02 -4.36 9.87
N ASP A 42 18.71 -4.29 10.03
CA ASP A 42 17.80 -5.40 9.81
C ASP A 42 17.12 -5.35 8.45
N PHE A 43 17.42 -4.34 7.63
CA PHE A 43 16.72 -4.05 6.37
C PHE A 43 16.78 -5.20 5.37
N THR A 44 17.84 -6.01 5.39
CA THR A 44 17.97 -7.21 4.56
C THR A 44 17.29 -8.45 5.17
N SER A 45 16.73 -8.36 6.37
CA SER A 45 16.04 -9.47 7.03
C SER A 45 14.63 -9.69 6.48
N PHE A 46 14.23 -10.95 6.30
CA PHE A 46 12.93 -11.31 5.73
C PHE A 46 11.73 -10.72 6.48
N TYR A 47 11.79 -10.63 7.81
CA TYR A 47 10.67 -10.17 8.61
C TYR A 47 10.28 -8.71 8.33
N VAL A 48 11.22 -7.86 7.91
CA VAL A 48 10.96 -6.46 7.53
C VAL A 48 10.01 -6.41 6.33
N TRP A 49 10.29 -7.24 5.33
CA TRP A 49 9.50 -7.34 4.10
C TRP A 49 8.18 -8.07 4.31
N GLU A 50 8.15 -9.05 5.22
CA GLU A 50 6.91 -9.67 5.68
C GLU A 50 5.97 -8.64 6.33
N ILE A 51 6.48 -7.78 7.21
CA ILE A 51 5.71 -6.68 7.80
C ILE A 51 5.22 -5.72 6.72
N MET A 52 6.09 -5.32 5.78
CA MET A 52 5.71 -4.41 4.69
C MET A 52 4.57 -4.98 3.86
N HIS A 53 4.71 -6.21 3.36
CA HIS A 53 3.68 -6.84 2.54
C HIS A 53 2.42 -7.16 3.34
N GLY A 54 2.55 -7.54 4.62
CA GLY A 54 1.40 -7.71 5.52
C GLY A 54 0.61 -6.41 5.68
N THR A 55 1.32 -5.28 5.81
CA THR A 55 0.72 -3.94 5.91
C THR A 55 -0.02 -3.56 4.63
N ILE A 56 0.61 -3.74 3.46
CA ILE A 56 -0.03 -3.47 2.15
C ILE A 56 -1.27 -4.35 1.96
N LYS A 57 -1.16 -5.67 2.19
CA LYS A 57 -2.27 -6.61 2.04
C LYS A 57 -3.46 -6.23 2.92
N LYS A 58 -3.20 -5.75 4.12
CA LYS A 58 -4.22 -5.33 5.06
C LYS A 58 -4.96 -4.09 4.59
N MET A 59 -4.22 -3.09 4.12
CA MET A 59 -4.80 -1.89 3.52
C MET A 59 -5.66 -2.25 2.29
N ASN A 60 -5.13 -3.10 1.40
CA ASN A 60 -5.90 -3.57 0.23
C ASN A 60 -7.18 -4.29 0.63
N LYS A 61 -7.11 -5.15 1.67
CA LYS A 61 -8.28 -5.87 2.18
C LYS A 61 -9.31 -4.93 2.82
N GLN A 62 -8.87 -3.89 3.52
CA GLN A 62 -9.76 -2.88 4.09
C GLN A 62 -10.51 -2.12 3.00
N VAL A 63 -9.81 -1.65 1.97
CA VAL A 63 -10.42 -0.97 0.81
C VAL A 63 -11.40 -1.91 0.11
N ALA A 64 -10.99 -3.12 -0.24
CA ALA A 64 -11.85 -4.08 -0.93
C ALA A 64 -13.12 -4.43 -0.13
N LYS A 65 -13.00 -4.50 1.20
CA LYS A 65 -14.14 -4.73 2.09
C LYS A 65 -15.11 -3.54 2.06
N LEU A 66 -14.61 -2.32 2.23
CA LEU A 66 -15.45 -1.12 2.19
C LEU A 66 -16.11 -0.92 0.83
N GLN A 67 -15.39 -1.20 -0.27
CA GLN A 67 -15.95 -1.16 -1.63
C GLN A 67 -17.14 -2.10 -1.78
N LYS A 68 -16.98 -3.33 -1.29
CA LYS A 68 -18.04 -4.32 -1.34
C LYS A 68 -19.24 -3.92 -0.48
N GLU A 69 -19.01 -3.39 0.72
CA GLU A 69 -20.09 -2.94 1.61
C GLU A 69 -20.86 -1.75 1.01
N VAL A 70 -20.19 -0.82 0.34
CA VAL A 70 -20.85 0.29 -0.39
C VAL A 70 -21.68 -0.22 -1.56
N GLU A 71 -21.15 -1.16 -2.35
CA GLU A 71 -21.90 -1.74 -3.48
C GLU A 71 -23.15 -2.48 -3.00
N GLU A 72 -23.03 -3.31 -1.96
CA GLU A 72 -24.17 -4.03 -1.38
C GLU A 72 -25.24 -3.09 -0.82
N MET A 73 -24.86 -1.91 -0.30
CA MET A 73 -25.78 -0.89 0.16
C MET A 73 -26.50 -0.20 -1.01
N LYS A 74 -25.79 0.08 -2.11
CA LYS A 74 -26.37 0.66 -3.33
C LYS A 74 -27.37 -0.27 -3.98
N ASP A 75 -27.02 -1.54 -4.13
CA ASP A 75 -27.91 -2.57 -4.68
C ASP A 75 -29.22 -2.68 -3.88
N ARG A 76 -29.15 -2.58 -2.54
CA ARG A 76 -30.34 -2.60 -1.67
C ARG A 76 -31.21 -1.37 -1.85
N LEU A 77 -30.60 -0.19 -1.97
CA LEU A 77 -31.33 1.05 -2.20
C LEU A 77 -32.05 1.02 -3.56
N GLU A 78 -31.34 0.62 -4.62
CA GLU A 78 -31.93 0.48 -5.96
C GLU A 78 -33.08 -0.54 -5.99
N ALA A 79 -32.93 -1.67 -5.29
CA ALA A 79 -33.98 -2.68 -5.17
C ALA A 79 -35.22 -2.15 -4.42
N ALA A 80 -35.01 -1.40 -3.34
CA ALA A 80 -36.11 -0.77 -2.58
C ALA A 80 -36.84 0.28 -3.43
N GLU A 81 -36.12 1.14 -4.16
CA GLU A 81 -36.74 2.09 -5.08
C GLU A 81 -37.55 1.40 -6.18
N LEU A 82 -37.07 0.27 -6.69
CA LEU A 82 -37.77 -0.48 -7.73
C LEU A 82 -39.07 -1.09 -7.22
N LYS A 83 -39.08 -1.60 -5.98
CA LYS A 83 -40.28 -2.11 -5.30
C LYS A 83 -41.31 -1.01 -5.09
N ASP A 84 -40.87 0.16 -4.60
CA ASP A 84 -41.72 1.33 -4.39
C ASP A 84 -42.34 1.84 -5.71
N LYS A 85 -41.54 1.95 -6.78
CA LYS A 85 -42.00 2.30 -8.14
C LYS A 85 -43.00 1.29 -8.72
N GLN A 86 -42.92 0.01 -8.32
CA GLN A 86 -43.85 -1.04 -8.72
C GLN A 86 -45.11 -1.09 -7.85
N GLY A 87 -45.20 -0.26 -6.81
CA GLY A 87 -46.34 -0.19 -5.90
C GLY A 87 -46.41 -1.35 -4.91
N PHE A 88 -45.29 -2.02 -4.64
CA PHE A 88 -45.18 -2.95 -3.52
C PHE A 88 -44.94 -2.15 -2.24
N ASP A 89 -45.66 -2.48 -1.16
CA ASP A 89 -45.39 -1.90 0.15
C ASP A 89 -43.99 -2.35 0.62
N LEU A 90 -43.17 -1.39 1.06
CA LEU A 90 -41.92 -1.66 1.76
C LEU A 90 -42.27 -2.09 3.19
N ASP A 91 -41.95 -3.32 3.57
CA ASP A 91 -42.12 -3.79 4.94
C ASP A 91 -41.04 -3.13 5.85
N ASP A 92 -41.33 -2.95 7.14
CA ASP A 92 -40.35 -2.49 8.15
C ASP A 92 -39.12 -3.43 8.27
N GLU A 93 -39.17 -4.64 7.70
CA GLU A 93 -38.04 -5.58 7.60
C GLU A 93 -37.13 -5.33 6.38
N ASP A 94 -37.57 -4.57 5.37
CA ASP A 94 -36.70 -4.07 4.32
C ASP A 94 -35.82 -2.97 4.97
N ASP A 95 -34.69 -3.36 5.58
CA ASP A 95 -33.68 -2.49 6.19
C ASP A 95 -33.07 -1.54 5.12
N VAL A 96 -33.86 -0.55 4.70
CA VAL A 96 -33.52 0.39 3.62
C VAL A 96 -32.41 1.31 4.15
N PRO A 97 -31.23 1.32 3.52
CA PRO A 97 -30.17 2.24 3.89
C PRO A 97 -30.62 3.69 3.74
N THR A 98 -30.40 4.51 4.77
CA THR A 98 -30.64 5.95 4.65
C THR A 98 -29.58 6.61 3.77
N GLU A 99 -29.96 7.67 3.06
CA GLU A 99 -29.05 8.47 2.23
C GLU A 99 -27.83 8.96 3.04
N GLU A 100 -28.05 9.43 4.28
CA GLU A 100 -26.95 9.84 5.18
C GLU A 100 -25.97 8.70 5.50
N MET A 101 -26.46 7.46 5.60
CA MET A 101 -25.59 6.30 5.87
C MET A 101 -24.77 5.93 4.62
N MET A 102 -25.37 6.06 3.44
CA MET A 102 -24.67 5.86 2.16
C MET A 102 -23.55 6.88 1.99
N GLU A 103 -23.85 8.18 2.16
CA GLU A 103 -22.87 9.27 2.06
C GLU A 103 -21.68 9.05 3.02
N ARG A 104 -21.95 8.71 4.29
CA ARG A 104 -20.88 8.42 5.27
C ARG A 104 -20.02 7.21 4.89
N MET A 105 -20.61 6.17 4.30
CA MET A 105 -19.85 5.00 3.86
C MET A 105 -19.02 5.30 2.62
N GLU A 106 -19.54 6.10 1.67
CA GLU A 106 -18.79 6.59 0.51
C GLU A 106 -17.60 7.45 0.93
N ASP A 107 -17.80 8.39 1.86
CA ASP A 107 -16.72 9.21 2.45
C ASP A 107 -15.64 8.32 3.10
N THR A 108 -16.08 7.30 3.85
CA THR A 108 -15.15 6.36 4.50
C THR A 108 -14.36 5.57 3.46
N LEU A 109 -14.98 5.18 2.36
CA LEU A 109 -14.34 4.47 1.27
C LEU A 109 -13.32 5.35 0.53
N GLU A 110 -13.67 6.59 0.20
CA GLU A 110 -12.76 7.53 -0.46
C GLU A 110 -11.52 7.79 0.42
N ASN A 111 -11.73 7.99 1.73
CA ASN A 111 -10.65 8.14 2.69
C ASN A 111 -9.73 6.90 2.70
N ALA A 112 -10.29 5.70 2.74
CA ALA A 112 -9.51 4.47 2.70
C ALA A 112 -8.73 4.29 1.38
N GLN A 113 -9.32 4.65 0.23
CA GLN A 113 -8.64 4.63 -1.06
C GLN A 113 -7.50 5.64 -1.13
N SER A 114 -7.70 6.83 -0.55
CA SER A 114 -6.66 7.86 -0.43
C SER A 114 -5.51 7.37 0.46
N GLU A 115 -5.81 6.73 1.59
CA GLU A 115 -4.79 6.11 2.45
C GLU A 115 -4.02 4.99 1.74
N GLN A 116 -4.70 4.14 0.98
CA GLN A 116 -4.06 3.09 0.18
C GLN A 116 -3.11 3.68 -0.86
N LYS A 117 -3.57 4.68 -1.63
CA LYS A 117 -2.73 5.38 -2.60
C LYS A 117 -1.51 5.98 -1.92
N ASN A 118 -1.71 6.71 -0.83
CA ASN A 118 -0.62 7.35 -0.07
C ASN A 118 0.38 6.33 0.48
N LEU A 119 -0.08 5.16 0.92
CA LEU A 119 0.80 4.08 1.37
C LEU A 119 1.75 3.62 0.25
N PHE A 120 1.23 3.37 -0.96
CA PHE A 120 2.07 2.99 -2.10
C PHE A 120 3.04 4.10 -2.48
N LEU A 121 2.59 5.36 -2.53
CA LEU A 121 3.47 6.50 -2.82
C LEU A 121 4.60 6.62 -1.80
N ILE A 122 4.31 6.50 -0.51
CA ILE A 122 5.34 6.52 0.55
C ILE A 122 6.34 5.38 0.35
N ILE A 123 5.87 4.16 0.07
CA ILE A 123 6.76 3.01 -0.10
C ILE A 123 7.70 3.23 -1.29
N PHE A 124 7.17 3.62 -2.45
CA PHE A 124 7.98 3.87 -3.65
C PHE A 124 8.92 5.05 -3.47
N GLN A 125 8.45 6.15 -2.90
CA GLN A 125 9.29 7.31 -2.58
C GLN A 125 10.46 6.91 -1.67
N ARG A 126 10.21 6.08 -0.64
CA ARG A 126 11.26 5.60 0.25
C ARG A 126 12.26 4.70 -0.47
N PHE A 127 11.81 3.81 -1.34
CA PHE A 127 12.70 3.00 -2.19
C PHE A 127 13.58 3.87 -3.09
N ILE A 128 12.99 4.85 -3.78
CA ILE A 128 13.71 5.79 -4.63
C ILE A 128 14.80 6.51 -3.82
N ILE A 129 14.44 7.08 -2.67
CA ILE A 129 15.39 7.82 -1.83
C ILE A 129 16.58 6.94 -1.42
N ILE A 130 16.34 5.72 -0.92
CA ILE A 130 17.44 4.86 -0.44
C ILE A 130 18.32 4.33 -1.58
N LEU A 131 17.74 4.05 -2.75
CA LEU A 131 18.48 3.58 -3.91
C LEU A 131 19.31 4.71 -4.50
N THR A 132 18.73 5.91 -4.66
CA THR A 132 19.45 7.10 -5.12
C THR A 132 20.60 7.47 -4.18
N ASP A 133 20.38 7.45 -2.85
CA ASP A 133 21.42 7.72 -1.85
C ASP A 133 22.58 6.70 -1.95
N HIS A 134 22.27 5.41 -2.15
CA HIS A 134 23.29 4.39 -2.35
C HIS A 134 24.07 4.59 -3.65
N LEU A 135 23.39 4.88 -4.77
CA LEU A 135 24.03 5.12 -6.07
C LEU A 135 24.96 6.33 -6.00
N ALA A 136 24.48 7.45 -5.44
CA ALA A 136 25.28 8.66 -5.26
C ALA A 136 26.51 8.44 -4.37
N LYS A 137 26.39 7.65 -3.30
CA LYS A 137 27.54 7.28 -2.44
C LYS A 137 28.56 6.42 -3.18
N CYS A 138 28.11 5.44 -3.97
CA CYS A 138 29.01 4.59 -4.74
C CYS A 138 29.76 5.40 -5.81
N GLU A 139 29.06 6.31 -6.49
CA GLU A 139 29.67 7.24 -7.45
C GLU A 139 30.72 8.14 -6.78
N ALA A 140 30.37 8.78 -5.65
CA ALA A 140 31.27 9.66 -4.91
C ALA A 140 32.53 8.93 -4.41
N ASP A 141 32.39 7.68 -3.99
CA ASP A 141 33.50 6.86 -3.50
C ASP A 141 34.28 6.16 -4.64
N GLY A 142 33.84 6.28 -5.90
CA GLY A 142 34.43 5.58 -7.04
C GLY A 142 34.33 4.05 -6.94
N ARG A 143 33.28 3.54 -6.30
CA ARG A 143 33.04 2.10 -6.07
C ARG A 143 31.90 1.58 -6.92
N ASP A 144 31.93 0.28 -7.21
CA ASP A 144 30.82 -0.39 -7.89
C ASP A 144 29.55 -0.31 -7.04
N TYR A 145 28.46 0.17 -7.66
CA TYR A 145 27.16 0.26 -7.01
C TYR A 145 26.51 -1.11 -6.81
N ASN A 146 26.92 -2.12 -7.59
CA ASN A 146 26.30 -3.44 -7.68
C ASN A 146 26.62 -4.35 -6.48
N THR A 147 26.32 -3.86 -5.29
CA THR A 147 26.55 -4.54 -4.01
C THR A 147 25.46 -5.57 -3.71
N PRO A 148 25.71 -6.55 -2.82
CA PRO A 148 24.67 -7.48 -2.36
C PRO A 148 23.45 -6.77 -1.75
N TRP A 149 23.69 -5.65 -1.05
CA TRP A 149 22.61 -4.83 -0.50
C TRP A 149 21.77 -4.21 -1.63
N TYR A 150 22.42 -3.61 -2.63
CA TYR A 150 21.73 -3.00 -3.77
C TYR A 150 20.84 -4.01 -4.51
N LYS A 151 21.40 -5.18 -4.87
CA LYS A 151 20.64 -6.26 -5.52
C LYS A 151 19.41 -6.65 -4.70
N TRP A 152 19.60 -6.84 -3.39
CA TRP A 152 18.51 -7.19 -2.49
C TRP A 152 17.40 -6.13 -2.47
N VAL A 153 17.76 -4.84 -2.35
CA VAL A 153 16.77 -3.76 -2.28
C VAL A 153 16.04 -3.58 -3.60
N VAL A 154 16.75 -3.69 -4.73
CA VAL A 154 16.15 -3.69 -6.08
C VAL A 154 15.16 -4.84 -6.25
N GLU A 155 15.51 -6.06 -5.86
CA GLU A 155 14.61 -7.21 -5.90
C GLU A 155 13.38 -7.01 -5.01
N ARG A 156 13.51 -6.33 -3.87
CA ARG A 156 12.38 -6.00 -2.99
C ARG A 156 11.48 -4.92 -3.57
N LEU A 157 12.02 -3.94 -4.28
CA LEU A 157 11.23 -2.98 -5.06
C LEU A 157 10.45 -3.72 -6.16
N GLN A 158 11.12 -4.58 -6.93
CA GLN A 158 10.49 -5.40 -7.96
C GLN A 158 9.40 -6.31 -7.37
N GLN A 159 9.64 -6.90 -6.20
CA GLN A 159 8.64 -7.71 -5.49
C GLN A 159 7.37 -6.90 -5.16
N VAL A 160 7.48 -5.62 -4.77
CA VAL A 160 6.31 -4.77 -4.52
C VAL A 160 5.50 -4.59 -5.80
N PHE A 161 6.16 -4.29 -6.92
CA PHE A 161 5.50 -4.16 -8.22
C PHE A 161 4.76 -5.44 -8.61
N LEU A 162 5.42 -6.60 -8.54
CA LEU A 162 4.85 -7.87 -8.96
C LEU A 162 3.75 -8.38 -8.04
N MET A 163 3.91 -8.30 -6.72
CA MET A 163 2.92 -8.84 -5.78
C MET A 163 1.65 -8.00 -5.66
N HIS A 164 1.72 -6.71 -6.00
CA HIS A 164 0.60 -5.77 -5.85
C HIS A 164 0.24 -5.08 -7.17
N HIS A 165 0.55 -5.72 -8.30
CA HIS A 165 0.44 -5.14 -9.64
C HIS A 165 -0.92 -4.52 -9.92
N GLU A 166 -2.02 -5.14 -9.49
CA GLU A 166 -3.38 -4.61 -9.67
C GLU A 166 -3.54 -3.21 -9.08
N GLN A 167 -3.02 -2.98 -7.87
CA GLN A 167 -3.13 -1.66 -7.22
C GLN A 167 -2.11 -0.68 -7.79
N VAL A 168 -0.90 -1.15 -8.10
CA VAL A 168 0.12 -0.30 -8.74
C VAL A 168 -0.37 0.22 -10.09
N TYR A 169 -1.00 -0.61 -10.92
CA TYR A 169 -1.52 -0.18 -12.21
C TYR A 169 -2.62 0.87 -12.12
N LYS A 170 -3.42 0.89 -11.03
CA LYS A 170 -4.39 1.98 -10.79
C LYS A 170 -3.72 3.34 -10.62
N TYR A 171 -2.49 3.36 -10.10
CA TYR A 171 -1.76 4.58 -9.81
C TYR A 171 -0.67 4.88 -10.85
N ILE A 172 -0.56 4.10 -11.93
CA ILE A 172 0.57 4.14 -12.86
C ILE A 172 0.88 5.54 -13.40
N ASN A 173 -0.15 6.30 -13.81
CA ASN A 173 0.00 7.66 -14.33
C ASN A 173 0.63 8.61 -13.29
N ILE A 174 0.30 8.42 -12.01
CA ILE A 174 0.84 9.22 -10.91
C ILE A 174 2.28 8.80 -10.62
N LEU A 175 2.55 7.49 -10.66
CA LEU A 175 3.90 6.95 -10.53
C LEU A 175 4.80 7.51 -11.63
N GLU A 176 4.36 7.49 -12.89
CA GLU A 176 5.09 8.03 -14.06
C GLU A 176 5.34 9.54 -13.98
N SER A 177 4.31 10.30 -13.61
CA SER A 177 4.37 11.77 -13.66
C SER A 177 5.05 12.41 -12.45
N LEU A 178 5.00 11.79 -11.27
CA LEU A 178 5.46 12.40 -10.02
C LEU A 178 6.62 11.69 -9.34
N MET A 179 6.88 10.42 -9.66
CA MET A 179 7.93 9.66 -9.00
C MET A 179 8.96 9.13 -9.98
N PHE A 180 8.60 8.27 -10.93
CA PHE A 180 9.51 7.66 -11.90
C PHE A 180 9.68 8.55 -13.14
N THR A 181 10.14 9.77 -12.90
CA THR A 181 10.39 10.80 -13.90
C THR A 181 11.82 10.70 -14.46
N SER A 182 12.11 11.46 -15.52
CA SER A 182 13.41 11.40 -16.23
C SER A 182 14.62 11.88 -15.42
N ASP A 183 14.41 12.50 -14.27
CA ASP A 183 15.43 12.95 -13.32
C ASP A 183 15.84 11.86 -12.31
N ILE A 184 15.13 10.74 -12.26
CA ILE A 184 15.57 9.57 -11.50
C ILE A 184 16.69 8.83 -12.22
N ASP A 185 17.60 8.25 -11.45
CA ASP A 185 18.66 7.37 -11.95
C ASP A 185 18.10 6.25 -12.85
N LEU A 186 18.77 6.04 -13.99
CA LEU A 186 18.35 5.11 -15.03
C LEU A 186 18.12 3.69 -14.50
N HIS A 187 18.94 3.20 -13.55
CA HIS A 187 18.80 1.84 -13.03
C HIS A 187 17.50 1.65 -12.24
N ILE A 188 17.04 2.68 -11.53
CA ILE A 188 15.77 2.65 -10.80
C ILE A 188 14.61 2.74 -11.80
N LEU A 189 14.74 3.61 -12.81
CA LEU A 189 13.73 3.81 -13.84
C LEU A 189 13.52 2.55 -14.69
N GLU A 190 14.59 1.81 -15.00
CA GLU A 190 14.53 0.54 -15.74
C GLU A 190 13.65 -0.50 -15.04
N ILE A 191 13.70 -0.61 -13.70
CA ILE A 191 12.85 -1.54 -12.94
C ILE A 191 11.38 -1.22 -13.16
N PHE A 192 11.04 0.07 -13.13
CA PHE A 192 9.68 0.53 -13.35
C PHE A 192 9.24 0.30 -14.81
N GLN A 193 10.09 0.60 -15.79
CA GLN A 193 9.82 0.35 -17.20
C GLN A 193 9.61 -1.15 -17.51
N GLN A 194 10.42 -2.03 -16.90
CA GLN A 194 10.25 -3.48 -17.00
C GLN A 194 8.88 -3.92 -16.47
N PHE A 195 8.41 -3.33 -15.37
CA PHE A 195 7.07 -3.58 -14.85
C PHE A 195 5.96 -3.07 -15.78
N CYS A 196 6.11 -1.88 -16.36
CA CYS A 196 5.18 -1.36 -17.37
C CYS A 196 5.11 -2.27 -18.61
N ALA A 197 6.24 -2.83 -19.02
CA ALA A 197 6.32 -3.75 -20.16
C ALA A 197 5.48 -5.03 -19.97
N LEU A 198 5.20 -5.46 -18.74
CA LEU A 198 4.35 -6.64 -18.47
C LEU A 198 2.88 -6.45 -18.86
N ARG A 199 2.44 -5.21 -19.05
CA ARG A 199 1.09 -4.85 -19.49
C ARG A 199 1.02 -4.56 -21.00
N SER A 200 2.17 -4.44 -21.65
CA SER A 200 2.31 -4.07 -23.07
C SER A 200 2.01 -5.23 -24.01
#